data_AF-A0A4U3B1A6-F1
#
_entry.id   AF-A0A4U3B1A6-F1
#
_cell.length_a   1.000
_cell.length_b   1.000
_cell.length_c   1.000
_cell.angle_alpha   90.00
_cell.angle_beta   90.00
_cell.angle_gamma   90.00
#
_symmetry.space_group_name_H-M   'P 1'
#
loop_
_entity.id
_entity.type
_entity.pdbx_description
1 polymer ?
#
loop_
_entity_poly.entity_id
_entity_poly.type
_entity_poly.pdbx_seq_one_letter_code
_entity_poly.pdbx_strand_id
1 'polypeptide(L)' 'HNEPSVLLRISGIFARRGYYISSLHLNERDTSGVSEMKLTAVCTENEATLLVGQLKKLIDVLQVNKL' A
#
# COMPACT_ATOMS: atom_id res chain seq x y z
N HIS A 1 2.99 -10.69 -2.47
CA HIS A 1 2.80 -11.52 -3.67
C HIS A 1 1.85 -10.82 -4.66
N ASN A 2 1.95 -11.11 -5.95
CA ASN A 2 1.04 -10.57 -6.96
C ASN A 2 -0.31 -11.30 -6.93
N GLU A 3 -1.16 -10.92 -6.00
CA GLU A 3 -2.51 -11.47 -5.81
C GLU A 3 -3.52 -10.31 -5.78
N PRO A 4 -4.66 -10.39 -6.51
CA PRO A 4 -5.68 -9.34 -6.51
C PRO A 4 -6.19 -8.98 -5.10
N SER A 5 -6.13 -9.95 -4.18
CA SER A 5 -6.52 -9.79 -2.78
C SER A 5 -5.62 -8.79 -2.01
N VAL A 6 -4.37 -8.59 -2.44
CA VAL A 6 -3.42 -7.66 -1.81
C VAL A 6 -3.81 -6.22 -2.09
N LEU A 7 -4.14 -5.90 -3.36
CA LEU A 7 -4.65 -4.59 -3.76
C LEU A 7 -5.89 -4.24 -2.96
N LEU A 8 -6.88 -5.14 -2.91
CA LEU A 8 -8.12 -4.93 -2.18
C LEU A 8 -7.89 -4.68 -0.69
N ARG A 9 -6.96 -5.42 -0.06
CA ARG A 9 -6.59 -5.20 1.36
C ARG A 9 -5.97 -3.83 1.57
N ILE A 10 -5.00 -3.45 0.74
CA ILE A 10 -4.33 -2.16 0.85
C ILE A 10 -5.34 -1.02 0.63
N SER A 11 -6.10 -1.05 -0.46
CA SER A 11 -7.16 -0.06 -0.73
C SER A 11 -8.18 0.01 0.41
N GLY A 12 -8.55 -1.13 1.01
CA GLY A 12 -9.45 -1.18 2.17
C GLY A 12 -8.89 -0.52 3.43
N ILE A 13 -7.58 -0.58 3.67
CA ILE A 13 -6.92 0.12 4.80
C ILE A 13 -7.06 1.64 4.65
N PHE A 14 -6.92 2.15 3.43
CA PHE A 14 -7.05 3.58 3.14
C PHE A 14 -8.51 4.02 3.18
N ALA A 15 -9.41 3.27 2.54
CA ALA A 15 -10.84 3.57 2.48
C ALA A 15 -11.50 3.57 3.87
N ARG A 16 -11.18 2.60 4.74
CA ARG A 16 -11.76 2.51 6.09
C ARG A 16 -11.45 3.74 6.96
N ARG A 17 -10.36 4.45 6.66
CA ARG A 17 -9.93 5.63 7.42
C ARG A 17 -10.26 6.95 6.75
N GLY A 18 -10.89 6.91 5.57
CA GLY A 18 -11.26 8.12 4.84
C GLY A 18 -10.07 8.90 4.29
N TYR A 19 -8.93 8.24 4.03
CA TYR A 19 -7.79 8.95 3.43
C TYR A 19 -8.09 9.35 1.98
N TYR A 20 -7.77 10.59 1.65
CA TYR A 20 -7.80 11.07 0.27
C TYR A 20 -6.58 10.54 -0.48
N ILE A 21 -6.81 9.54 -1.34
CA ILE A 21 -5.79 8.97 -2.22
C ILE A 21 -5.72 9.85 -3.47
N SER A 22 -4.59 10.52 -3.68
CA SER A 22 -4.37 11.36 -4.88
C SER A 22 -3.90 10.55 -6.08
N SER A 23 -3.17 9.45 -5.87
CA SER A 23 -2.77 8.53 -6.92
C SER A 23 -2.51 7.12 -6.41
N LEU A 24 -2.73 6.13 -7.29
CA LEU A 24 -2.40 4.73 -7.08
C LEU A 24 -1.86 4.17 -8.39
N HIS A 25 -0.62 3.68 -8.35
CA HIS A 25 0.04 3.03 -9.47
C HIS A 25 0.43 1.61 -9.07
N LEU A 26 0.05 0.64 -9.90
CA LEU A 26 0.47 -0.74 -9.78
C LEU A 26 1.38 -1.06 -10.96
N ASN A 27 2.56 -1.60 -10.67
CA ASN A 27 3.51 -2.09 -11.65
C ASN A 27 3.71 -3.58 -11.40
N GLU A 28 3.11 -4.42 -12.24
CA GLU A 28 3.28 -5.86 -12.17
C GLU A 28 4.60 -6.24 -12.84
N ARG A 29 5.46 -6.98 -12.14
CA ARG A 29 6.71 -7.47 -12.71
C ARG A 29 6.54 -8.94 -13.09
N ASP A 30 6.39 -9.20 -14.40
CA ASP A 30 6.14 -10.54 -14.98
C ASP A 30 7.11 -11.64 -14.52
N THR A 31 8.34 -11.28 -14.16
CA THR A 31 9.43 -12.24 -13.93
C THR A 31 9.55 -12.76 -12.50
N SER A 32 8.78 -12.24 -11.52
CA SER A 32 9.04 -12.55 -10.10
C SER A 32 7.82 -12.73 -9.20
N GLY A 33 6.59 -12.62 -9.71
CA GLY A 33 5.38 -12.76 -8.88
C GLY A 33 5.26 -11.69 -7.78
N VAL A 34 5.99 -10.58 -7.94
CA VAL A 34 6.00 -9.42 -7.04
C VAL A 34 5.60 -8.19 -7.84
N SER A 35 4.62 -7.46 -7.32
CA SER A 35 4.17 -6.20 -7.89
C SER A 35 4.67 -5.05 -7.03
N GLU A 36 5.06 -3.96 -7.67
CA GLU A 36 5.41 -2.70 -7.02
C GLU A 36 4.16 -1.81 -7.01
N MET A 37 3.76 -1.37 -5.82
CA MET A 37 2.67 -0.41 -5.67
C MET A 37 3.22 0.92 -5.18
N LYS A 38 2.85 2.01 -5.87
CA LYS A 38 3.07 3.38 -5.42
C LYS A 38 1.73 4.03 -5.14
N LEU A 39 1.59 4.59 -3.94
CA LEU A 39 0.37 5.26 -3.50
C LEU A 39 0.74 6.62 -2.91
N THR A 40 0.01 7.64 -3.31
CA THR A 40 0.10 8.98 -2.73
C THR A 40 -1.22 9.33 -2.08
N ALA A 41 -1.17 9.76 -0.83
CA ALA A 41 -2.35 10.15 -0.06
C ALA A 41 -2.04 11.33 0.85
N VAL A 42 -3.06 12.13 1.13
CA VAL A 42 -2.95 13.26 2.08
C VAL A 42 -3.18 12.73 3.49
N CYS A 43 -2.16 12.86 4.34
CA CYS A 43 -2.22 12.47 5.75
C CYS A 43 -1.15 13.23 6.56
N THR A 44 -1.31 13.23 7.88
CA THR A 44 -0.30 13.74 8.80
C THR A 44 0.87 12.78 8.95
N GLU A 45 2.00 13.25 9.46
CA GLU A 45 3.19 12.42 9.68
C GLU A 45 2.95 11.25 10.65
N ASN A 46 2.12 11.48 11.67
CA ASN A 46 1.70 10.44 12.62
C ASN A 46 0.87 9.36 11.93
N GLU A 47 -0.10 9.75 11.10
CA GLU A 47 -0.93 8.84 10.33
C GLU A 47 -0.10 8.04 9.32
N ALA A 48 0.82 8.69 8.62
CA ALA A 48 1.75 8.02 7.71
C ALA A 48 2.57 6.95 8.44
N THR A 49 3.08 7.27 9.63
CA THR A 49 3.85 6.32 10.46
C THR A 49 3.00 5.11 10.87
N LEU A 50 1.76 5.35 11.32
CA LEU A 50 0.82 4.29 11.66
C LEU A 50 0.47 3.42 10.45
N LEU A 51 0.21 4.03 9.29
CA LEU A 51 -0.07 3.34 8.03
C LEU A 51 1.10 2.45 7.60
N VAL A 52 2.33 2.99 7.59
CA VAL A 52 3.53 2.21 7.29
C VAL A 52 3.67 1.02 8.25
N GLY A 53 3.43 1.24 9.55
CA GLY A 53 3.43 0.18 10.55
C GLY A 53 2.37 -0.90 10.30
N GLN A 54 1.20 -0.53 9.78
CA GLN A 54 0.16 -1.50 9.42
C GLN A 54 0.47 -2.28 8.15
N LEU A 55 0.96 -1.59 7.12
CA LEU A 55 1.32 -2.24 5.85
C LEU A 55 2.45 -3.25 6.04
N LYS A 56 3.44 -2.95 6.91
CA LYS A 56 4.52 -3.88 7.26
C LYS A 56 4.05 -5.16 7.97
N LYS A 57 2.84 -5.20 8.56
CA LYS A 57 2.28 -6.40 9.19
C LYS A 57 1.58 -7.33 8.21
N LEU A 58 1.35 -6.88 6.97
CA LEU A 58 0.76 -7.73 5.94
C LEU A 58 1.83 -8.68 5.42
N ILE A 59 1.58 -9.99 5.51
CA ILE A 59 2.48 -11.05 5.02
C ILE A 59 2.82 -10.84 3.54
N ASP A 60 1.88 -10.29 2.77
CA ASP A 60 2.02 -10.07 1.34
C ASP A 60 2.91 -8.87 0.96
N VAL A 61 3.32 -8.05 1.94
CA VAL A 61 4.11 -6.82 1.75
C VAL A 61 5.57 -7.06 2.13
N LEU A 62 6.45 -7.01 1.12
CA LEU A 62 7.87 -7.26 1.31
C LEU A 62 8.62 -6.05 1.87
N GLN A 63 8.26 -4.84 1.44
CA GLN A 63 8.91 -3.60 1.86
C GLN A 63 7.94 -2.41 1.76
N VAL A 64 8.09 -1.45 2.67
CA VAL A 64 7.36 -0.18 2.64
C VAL A 64 8.34 0.96 2.84
N ASN A 65 8.38 1.89 1.88
CA ASN A 65 9.20 3.09 1.93
C ASN A 65 8.30 4.33 1.97
N LYS A 66 8.59 5.25 2.90
CA LYS A 66 8.02 6.61 2.89
C LYS A 66 8.93 7.45 1.99
N LEU A 67 8.34 8.10 0.98
CA LEU A 67 9.03 9.03 0.08
C LEU A 67 8.91 10.46 0.61
#